data_AF-A0A2X3IW01-F1
#
_entry.id   AF-A0A2X3IW01-F1
#
_cell.length_a   1.000
_cell.length_b   1.000
_cell.length_c   1.000
_cell.angle_alpha   90.00
_cell.angle_beta   90.00
_cell.angle_gamma   90.00
#
_symmetry.space_group_name_H-M   'P 1'
#
loop_
_entity.id
_entity.type
_entity.pdbx_description
1 polymer ?
#
loop_
_entity_poly.entity_id
_entity_poly.type
_entity_poly.pdbx_seq_one_letter_code
_entity_poly.pdbx_strand_id
1 'polypeptide(L)'
;MSFLTLLRRVAMTLLFILLPAASGWACTPVFVRGQASTLRLNVGQLTVPADARPGTPLYNKSFAWNRLSDGGEQWIRCADDPHGLSPLLLDSLLSGGVTRPTVYQTNLAGIGVRVSLRAIGGYGGFPDRPTPSPFSQRVDNPAALPDAVWKLGYFRLTIELIKTGPAATPGELEYHSERFLMAEHTPLAALDLTGRISTAGCSVNDATPALIKLPAAMLDHFGGVGKTTGDTPFALQTGLQQRCDYFPAC
;
A
#
# COMPACT_ATOMS: atom_id res chain seq x y z
N MET A 1 5.60 -64.65 5.77
CA MET A 1 5.39 -63.40 5.02
C MET A 1 4.96 -62.31 6.00
N SER A 2 5.72 -61.23 6.03
CA SER A 2 6.10 -60.54 7.28
C SER A 2 5.07 -59.54 7.80
N PHE A 3 4.78 -59.59 9.10
CA PHE A 3 3.93 -58.67 9.88
C PHE A 3 4.27 -57.18 9.63
N LEU A 4 5.53 -56.90 9.32
CA LEU A 4 6.06 -55.60 8.91
C LEU A 4 5.43 -55.03 7.62
N THR A 5 5.00 -55.88 6.69
CA THR A 5 4.32 -55.45 5.46
C THR A 5 2.86 -55.08 5.70
N LEU A 6 2.20 -55.72 6.67
CA LEU A 6 0.84 -55.41 7.06
C LEU A 6 0.79 -54.08 7.82
N LEU A 7 1.71 -53.87 8.77
CA LEU A 7 1.80 -52.64 9.56
C LEU A 7 2.08 -51.43 8.66
N ARG A 8 2.96 -51.59 7.66
CA ARG A 8 3.29 -50.54 6.69
C ARG A 8 2.10 -50.18 5.81
N ARG A 9 1.27 -51.16 5.41
CA ARG A 9 0.03 -50.91 4.65
C ARG A 9 -1.00 -50.16 5.50
N VAL A 10 -1.22 -50.60 6.73
CA VAL A 10 -2.17 -49.96 7.66
C VAL A 10 -1.75 -48.52 7.96
N ALA A 11 -0.47 -48.28 8.22
CA ALA A 11 0.08 -46.94 8.42
C ALA A 11 -0.08 -46.03 7.18
N MET A 12 0.09 -46.57 5.97
CA MET A 12 -0.09 -45.81 4.72
C MET A 12 -1.57 -45.45 4.48
N THR A 13 -2.50 -46.38 4.77
CA THR A 13 -3.95 -46.09 4.70
C THR A 13 -4.38 -45.09 5.77
N LEU A 14 -3.86 -45.18 7.00
CA LEU A 14 -4.16 -44.19 8.04
C LEU A 14 -3.62 -42.81 7.67
N LEU A 15 -2.44 -42.72 7.07
CA LEU A 15 -1.86 -41.47 6.58
C LEU A 15 -2.73 -40.83 5.49
N PHE A 16 -3.29 -41.65 4.57
CA PHE A 16 -4.23 -41.18 3.53
C PHE A 16 -5.60 -40.75 4.09
N ILE A 17 -6.05 -41.31 5.21
CA ILE A 17 -7.31 -40.93 5.86
C ILE A 17 -7.13 -39.68 6.75
N LEU A 18 -5.93 -39.48 7.30
CA LEU A 18 -5.56 -38.32 8.14
C LEU A 18 -5.07 -37.11 7.34
N LEU A 19 -4.85 -37.24 6.03
CA LEU A 19 -4.70 -36.11 5.12
C LEU A 19 -6.09 -35.46 4.99
N PRO A 20 -6.34 -34.28 5.58
CA PRO A 20 -7.58 -33.58 5.29
C PRO A 20 -7.64 -33.39 3.78
N ALA A 21 -8.71 -33.88 3.16
CA ALA A 21 -9.08 -33.43 1.83
C ALA A 21 -9.40 -31.94 1.97
N ALA A 22 -8.37 -31.10 1.84
CA ALA A 22 -8.58 -29.70 1.55
C ALA A 22 -9.16 -29.69 0.13
N SER A 23 -10.47 -29.82 0.02
CA SER A 23 -11.22 -29.49 -1.18
C SER A 23 -11.19 -27.97 -1.34
N GLY A 24 -9.99 -27.41 -1.54
CA GLY A 24 -9.84 -26.06 -2.04
C GLY A 24 -10.28 -26.10 -3.49
N TRP A 25 -11.27 -25.30 -3.85
CA TRP A 25 -11.64 -25.17 -5.25
C TRP A 25 -10.44 -24.64 -6.01
N ALA A 26 -9.99 -25.39 -7.01
CA ALA A 26 -8.92 -24.93 -7.88
C ALA A 26 -9.49 -23.84 -8.79
N CYS A 27 -9.36 -22.58 -8.37
CA CYS A 27 -9.73 -21.44 -9.17
C CYS A 27 -8.68 -21.20 -10.26
N THR A 28 -9.16 -20.97 -11.48
CA THR A 28 -8.32 -20.65 -12.63
C THR A 28 -8.75 -19.30 -13.18
N PRO A 29 -7.83 -18.35 -13.36
CA PRO A 29 -8.13 -17.12 -14.08
C PRO A 29 -8.41 -17.48 -15.56
N VAL A 30 -9.54 -17.00 -16.09
CA VAL A 30 -10.03 -17.36 -17.44
C VAL A 30 -9.34 -16.53 -18.54
N PHE A 31 -8.63 -15.46 -18.17
CA PHE A 31 -7.91 -14.60 -19.12
C PHE A 31 -6.40 -14.45 -18.83
N VAL A 32 -5.64 -14.48 -19.94
CA VAL A 32 -4.22 -14.18 -20.19
C VAL A 32 -3.20 -14.81 -19.23
N ARG A 33 -2.66 -15.95 -19.64
CA ARG A 33 -1.36 -16.55 -19.21
C ARG A 33 -1.27 -17.20 -17.83
N GLY A 34 -2.35 -17.35 -17.06
CA GLY A 34 -2.29 -18.02 -15.76
C GLY A 34 -1.45 -17.28 -14.71
N GLN A 35 -1.24 -15.98 -14.91
CA GLN A 35 -0.54 -15.08 -14.00
C GLN A 35 -1.51 -14.00 -13.48
N ALA A 36 -1.27 -13.50 -12.27
CA ALA A 36 -2.02 -12.37 -11.74
C ALA A 36 -1.86 -11.14 -12.65
N SER A 37 -2.91 -10.34 -12.84
CA SER A 37 -2.75 -9.04 -13.50
C SER A 37 -1.91 -8.14 -12.62
N THR A 38 -1.17 -7.23 -13.24
CA THR A 38 -0.50 -6.18 -12.50
C THR A 38 -1.33 -4.92 -12.59
N LEU A 39 -1.82 -4.43 -11.45
CA LEU A 39 -2.45 -3.12 -11.37
C LEU A 39 -1.35 -2.07 -11.30
N ARG A 40 -1.17 -1.29 -12.36
CA ARG A 40 -0.10 -0.30 -12.47
C ARG A 40 -0.67 1.11 -12.30
N LEU A 41 -0.17 1.84 -11.31
CA LEU A 41 -0.53 3.23 -11.09
C LEU A 41 0.72 4.09 -10.92
N ASN A 42 0.80 5.16 -11.70
CA ASN A 42 1.68 6.28 -11.43
C ASN A 42 0.88 7.39 -10.75
N VAL A 43 1.24 7.75 -9.52
CA VAL A 43 0.56 8.81 -8.75
C VAL A 43 0.94 10.23 -9.21
N GLY A 44 1.93 10.34 -10.10
CA GLY A 44 2.48 11.60 -10.59
C GLY A 44 3.43 12.25 -9.60
N GLN A 45 3.52 13.58 -9.65
CA GLN A 45 4.24 14.37 -8.66
C GLN A 45 3.30 14.77 -7.52
N LEU A 46 3.71 14.48 -6.28
CA LEU A 46 2.94 14.78 -5.08
C LEU A 46 3.80 15.56 -4.08
N THR A 47 3.35 16.75 -3.70
CA THR A 47 3.99 17.56 -2.67
C THR A 47 3.31 17.32 -1.33
N VAL A 48 4.05 16.83 -0.34
CA VAL A 48 3.60 16.66 1.04
C VAL A 48 3.61 18.02 1.74
N PRO A 49 2.46 18.51 2.25
CA PRO A 49 2.44 19.75 3.03
C PRO A 49 3.25 19.62 4.33
N ALA A 50 3.94 20.70 4.71
CA ALA A 50 4.77 20.75 5.92
C ALA A 50 3.93 20.49 7.19
N ASP A 51 2.72 21.05 7.21
CA ASP A 51 1.76 21.01 8.31
C ASP A 51 0.86 19.77 8.31
N ALA A 52 0.96 18.91 7.28
CA ALA A 52 0.20 17.67 7.22
C ALA A 52 0.54 16.78 8.43
N ARG A 53 -0.50 16.34 9.14
CA ARG A 53 -0.37 15.49 10.33
C ARG A 53 -0.28 14.01 9.95
N PRO A 54 0.33 13.16 10.79
CA PRO A 54 0.32 11.71 10.58
C PRO A 54 -1.12 11.15 10.55
N GLY A 55 -1.52 10.58 9.42
CA GLY A 55 -2.86 10.08 9.13
C GLY A 55 -3.57 10.85 8.01
N THR A 56 -3.04 12.01 7.61
CA THR A 56 -3.57 12.78 6.49
C THR A 56 -3.43 11.99 5.18
N PRO A 57 -4.51 11.80 4.40
CA PRO A 57 -4.42 11.28 3.05
C PRO A 57 -3.79 12.36 2.16
N LEU A 58 -2.68 12.03 1.53
CA LEU A 58 -1.94 12.87 0.59
C LEU A 58 -2.41 12.64 -0.85
N TYR A 59 -2.77 11.39 -1.15
CA TYR A 59 -3.37 10.97 -2.41
C TYR A 59 -4.59 10.11 -2.09
N ASN A 60 -5.68 10.28 -2.82
CA ASN A 60 -6.86 9.43 -2.72
C ASN A 60 -7.58 9.41 -4.07
N LYS A 61 -7.49 8.28 -4.78
CA LYS A 61 -8.23 8.09 -6.04
C LYS A 61 -8.83 6.69 -6.10
N SER A 62 -10.04 6.65 -6.67
CA SER A 62 -10.78 5.42 -6.95
C SER A 62 -10.81 5.14 -8.43
N PHE A 63 -10.55 3.89 -8.80
CA PHE A 63 -10.42 3.45 -10.18
C PHE A 63 -11.37 2.28 -10.47
N ALA A 64 -11.79 2.20 -11.74
CA ALA A 64 -12.31 0.95 -12.27
C ALA A 64 -11.14 -0.04 -12.40
N TRP A 65 -11.37 -1.31 -12.08
CA TRP A 65 -10.34 -2.36 -12.17
C TRP A 65 -9.61 -2.37 -13.53
N ASN A 66 -10.40 -2.42 -14.61
CA ASN A 66 -9.93 -2.48 -15.99
C ASN A 66 -9.13 -1.26 -16.46
N ARG A 67 -9.13 -0.14 -15.72
CA ARG A 67 -8.30 1.03 -16.05
C ARG A 67 -6.86 0.91 -15.55
N LEU A 68 -6.61 0.11 -14.51
CA LEU A 68 -5.28 -0.06 -13.92
C LEU A 68 -4.64 -1.40 -14.29
N SER A 69 -5.47 -2.42 -14.52
CA SER A 69 -5.05 -3.77 -14.88
C SER A 69 -4.41 -3.79 -16.26
N ASP A 70 -3.18 -4.28 -16.35
CA ASP A 70 -2.49 -4.55 -17.61
C ASP A 70 -3.19 -5.60 -18.49
N GLY A 71 -3.91 -6.53 -17.86
CA GLY A 71 -4.74 -7.54 -18.51
C GLY A 71 -6.17 -7.08 -18.83
N GLY A 72 -6.54 -5.84 -18.51
CA GLY A 72 -7.90 -5.34 -18.68
C GLY A 72 -8.90 -5.97 -17.69
N GLU A 73 -10.08 -6.38 -18.19
CA GLU A 73 -11.07 -7.06 -17.36
C GLU A 73 -10.61 -8.50 -17.07
N GLN A 74 -10.62 -8.88 -15.79
CA GLN A 74 -10.21 -10.21 -15.35
C GLN A 74 -11.39 -11.02 -14.85
N TRP A 75 -11.46 -12.27 -15.30
CA TRP A 75 -12.47 -13.22 -14.90
C TRP A 75 -11.86 -14.45 -14.23
N ILE A 76 -12.58 -15.03 -13.27
CA ILE A 76 -12.16 -16.20 -12.50
C ILE A 76 -13.24 -17.28 -12.64
N ARG A 77 -12.79 -18.50 -12.86
CA ARG A 77 -13.64 -19.70 -12.87
C ARG A 77 -13.02 -20.74 -11.97
N CYS A 78 -13.80 -21.28 -11.05
CA CYS A 78 -13.36 -22.34 -10.17
C CYS A 78 -13.77 -23.71 -10.71
N ALA A 79 -12.84 -24.67 -10.62
CA ALA A 79 -13.12 -26.06 -10.97
C ALA A 79 -14.30 -26.57 -10.15
N ASP A 80 -15.14 -27.40 -10.77
CA ASP A 80 -16.34 -28.02 -10.18
C ASP A 80 -17.50 -27.08 -9.80
N ASP A 81 -17.47 -25.82 -10.25
CA ASP A 81 -18.63 -24.92 -10.20
C ASP A 81 -19.15 -24.59 -11.62
N PRO A 82 -19.96 -25.48 -12.23
CA PRO A 82 -20.48 -25.28 -13.58
C PRO A 82 -21.46 -24.10 -13.67
N HIS A 83 -22.00 -23.63 -12.53
CA HIS A 83 -22.96 -22.52 -12.47
C HIS A 83 -22.35 -21.22 -11.90
N GLY A 84 -21.13 -21.28 -11.35
CA GLY A 84 -20.42 -20.12 -10.80
C GLY A 84 -21.11 -19.50 -9.60
N LEU A 85 -21.98 -20.24 -8.92
CA LEU A 85 -22.83 -19.76 -7.82
C LEU A 85 -22.19 -19.97 -6.46
N SER A 86 -21.08 -20.70 -6.40
CA SER A 86 -20.52 -21.13 -5.14
C SER A 86 -19.72 -19.97 -4.51
N PRO A 87 -19.85 -19.73 -3.18
CA PRO A 87 -19.24 -18.58 -2.54
C PRO A 87 -17.72 -18.68 -2.51
N LEU A 88 -17.03 -17.63 -2.93
CA LEU A 88 -15.59 -17.55 -3.04
C LEU A 88 -14.99 -16.76 -1.88
N LEU A 89 -13.93 -17.28 -1.27
CA LEU A 89 -13.12 -16.54 -0.30
C LEU A 89 -12.22 -15.55 -1.05
N LEU A 90 -12.46 -14.26 -0.82
CA LEU A 90 -11.66 -13.16 -1.33
C LEU A 90 -10.80 -12.60 -0.20
N ASP A 91 -9.49 -12.75 -0.34
CA ASP A 91 -8.50 -12.28 0.62
C ASP A 91 -7.65 -11.17 0.03
N SER A 92 -7.38 -10.14 0.82
CA SER A 92 -6.45 -9.08 0.45
C SER A 92 -5.38 -8.89 1.51
N LEU A 93 -4.12 -8.87 1.09
CA LEU A 93 -2.96 -8.63 1.95
C LEU A 93 -1.86 -7.93 1.16
N LEU A 94 -1.56 -6.70 1.54
CA LEU A 94 -0.47 -5.94 0.93
C LEU A 94 0.91 -6.37 1.46
N SER A 95 1.93 -6.17 0.64
CA SER A 95 3.33 -6.43 1.00
C SER A 95 3.91 -5.30 1.86
N GLY A 96 4.90 -5.63 2.69
CA GLY A 96 5.62 -4.65 3.53
C GLY A 96 5.13 -4.57 4.97
N GLY A 97 5.85 -3.81 5.80
CA GLY A 97 5.53 -3.63 7.21
C GLY A 97 4.25 -2.83 7.42
N VAL A 98 3.45 -3.22 8.40
CA VAL A 98 2.22 -2.48 8.77
C VAL A 98 2.60 -1.30 9.67
N THR A 99 2.39 -0.06 9.20
CA THR A 99 2.60 1.16 10.01
C THR A 99 1.46 1.47 10.96
N ARG A 100 0.24 1.18 10.53
CA ARG A 100 -1.04 1.37 11.22
C ARG A 100 -2.00 0.31 10.71
N PRO A 101 -3.08 -0.01 11.43
CA PRO A 101 -4.10 -0.91 10.89
C PRO A 101 -4.48 -0.44 9.48
N THR A 102 -4.29 -1.30 8.48
CA THR A 102 -4.59 -1.07 7.05
C THR A 102 -3.65 -0.15 6.25
N VAL A 103 -2.54 0.31 6.84
CA VAL A 103 -1.57 1.19 6.16
C VAL A 103 -0.19 0.54 6.14
N TYR A 104 0.31 0.27 4.94
CA TYR A 104 1.56 -0.46 4.69
C TYR A 104 2.69 0.50 4.36
N GLN A 105 3.89 0.19 4.80
CA GLN A 105 5.10 0.97 4.53
C GLN A 105 5.43 0.95 3.04
N THR A 106 5.82 2.12 2.52
CA THR A 106 6.44 2.24 1.19
C THR A 106 7.96 2.28 1.34
N ASN A 107 8.69 2.37 0.23
CA ASN A 107 10.14 2.63 0.23
C ASN A 107 10.51 3.99 0.83
N LEU A 108 9.57 4.95 0.90
CA LEU A 108 9.79 6.28 1.46
C LEU A 108 9.31 6.35 2.92
N ALA A 109 10.23 6.64 3.83
CA ALA A 109 9.90 6.79 5.24
C ALA A 109 8.91 7.96 5.44
N GLY A 110 7.87 7.72 6.25
CA GLY A 110 6.80 8.69 6.50
C GLY A 110 5.68 8.68 5.45
N ILE A 111 5.76 7.84 4.42
CA ILE A 111 4.69 7.59 3.44
C ILE A 111 4.23 6.14 3.53
N GLY A 112 2.93 5.95 3.73
CA GLY A 112 2.29 4.64 3.72
C GLY A 112 1.24 4.55 2.62
N VAL A 113 0.91 3.33 2.23
CA VAL A 113 -0.13 3.01 1.25
C VAL A 113 -1.30 2.28 1.92
N ARG A 114 -2.51 2.66 1.55
CA ARG A 114 -3.73 1.92 1.86
C ARG A 114 -4.46 1.61 0.56
N VAL A 115 -4.86 0.36 0.42
CA VAL A 115 -5.63 -0.12 -0.74
C VAL A 115 -6.94 -0.69 -0.25
N SER A 116 -8.03 -0.15 -0.78
CA SER A 116 -9.38 -0.57 -0.44
C SER A 116 -10.14 -1.05 -1.66
N LEU A 117 -11.01 -2.03 -1.46
CA LEU A 117 -11.91 -2.55 -2.47
C LEU A 117 -13.35 -2.24 -2.09
N ARG A 118 -14.17 -1.90 -3.08
CA ARG A 118 -15.61 -1.72 -2.93
C ARG A 118 -16.32 -2.43 -4.08
N ALA A 119 -17.28 -3.29 -3.76
CA ALA A 119 -18.18 -3.83 -4.77
C ALA A 119 -19.13 -2.74 -5.27
N ILE A 120 -19.27 -2.61 -6.59
CA ILE A 120 -20.23 -1.70 -7.25
C ILE A 120 -21.35 -2.46 -8.00
N GLY A 121 -21.26 -3.78 -8.07
CA GLY A 121 -22.32 -4.68 -8.51
C GLY A 121 -22.63 -5.68 -7.40
N GLY A 122 -23.78 -6.35 -7.50
CA GLY A 122 -24.40 -7.18 -6.45
C GLY A 122 -23.68 -8.48 -6.07
N TYR A 123 -22.36 -8.42 -5.86
CA TYR A 123 -21.62 -9.46 -5.17
C TYR A 123 -22.09 -9.53 -3.72
N GLY A 124 -22.86 -10.58 -3.40
CA GLY A 124 -23.34 -10.84 -2.05
C GLY A 124 -22.16 -11.10 -1.09
N GLY A 125 -22.34 -10.86 0.20
CA GLY A 125 -21.32 -11.13 1.22
C GLY A 125 -20.15 -10.14 1.27
N PHE A 126 -19.90 -9.34 0.23
CA PHE A 126 -18.90 -8.26 0.28
C PHE A 126 -19.52 -6.95 0.80
N PRO A 127 -18.83 -6.18 1.66
CA PRO A 127 -19.38 -4.92 2.17
C PRO A 127 -19.62 -3.86 1.07
N ASP A 128 -20.74 -3.14 1.16
CA ASP A 128 -21.08 -2.02 0.26
C ASP A 128 -20.23 -0.76 0.47
N ARG A 129 -19.35 -0.79 1.47
CA ARG A 129 -18.40 0.28 1.82
C ARG A 129 -16.98 -0.09 1.36
N PRO A 130 -16.11 0.91 1.11
CA PRO A 130 -14.69 0.65 0.90
C PRO A 130 -14.11 -0.18 2.06
N THR A 131 -13.57 -1.35 1.72
CA THR A 131 -12.99 -2.30 2.67
C THR A 131 -11.47 -2.32 2.44
N PRO A 132 -10.68 -1.77 3.38
CA PRO A 132 -9.25 -1.68 3.24
C PRO A 132 -8.56 -3.02 3.53
N SER A 133 -7.42 -3.24 2.88
CA SER A 133 -6.55 -4.39 3.15
C SER A 133 -5.88 -4.21 4.53
N PRO A 134 -5.69 -5.27 5.35
CA PRO A 134 -6.04 -6.65 5.04
C PRO A 134 -7.53 -6.94 5.29
N PHE A 135 -8.10 -7.84 4.49
CA PHE A 135 -9.43 -8.39 4.72
C PHE A 135 -9.54 -9.83 4.22
N SER A 136 -10.56 -10.52 4.71
CA SER A 136 -10.99 -11.84 4.26
C SER A 136 -12.51 -11.84 4.22
N GLN A 137 -13.11 -12.05 3.04
CA GLN A 137 -14.55 -11.99 2.87
C GLN A 137 -15.02 -13.15 1.99
N ARG A 138 -16.10 -13.81 2.41
CA ARG A 138 -16.78 -14.78 1.56
C ARG A 138 -17.76 -14.01 0.69
N VAL A 139 -17.62 -14.15 -0.62
CA VAL A 139 -18.37 -13.37 -1.60
C VAL A 139 -19.22 -14.34 -2.41
N ASP A 140 -20.46 -13.96 -2.71
CA ASP A 140 -21.39 -14.71 -3.56
C ASP A 140 -21.54 -14.06 -4.93
N ASN A 141 -21.51 -14.85 -6.00
CA ASN A 141 -21.70 -14.34 -7.35
C ASN A 141 -23.15 -13.87 -7.51
N PRO A 142 -23.44 -12.69 -8.08
CA PRO A 142 -24.81 -12.30 -8.36
C PRO A 142 -25.50 -13.36 -9.22
N ALA A 143 -26.64 -13.88 -8.73
CA ALA A 143 -27.44 -14.93 -9.36
C ALA A 143 -27.92 -14.60 -10.80
N ALA A 144 -27.75 -13.34 -11.24
CA ALA A 144 -28.17 -12.85 -12.54
C ALA A 144 -27.10 -12.93 -13.64
N LEU A 145 -25.88 -13.41 -13.36
CA LEU A 145 -24.84 -13.54 -14.38
C LEU A 145 -24.94 -14.89 -15.12
N PRO A 146 -25.17 -14.89 -16.45
CA PRO A 146 -25.39 -16.10 -17.24
C PRO A 146 -24.14 -16.99 -17.39
N ASP A 147 -22.96 -16.46 -17.07
CA ASP A 147 -21.69 -17.02 -17.53
C ASP A 147 -20.91 -17.85 -16.48
N ALA A 148 -21.46 -18.10 -15.29
CA ALA A 148 -20.80 -18.89 -14.23
C ALA A 148 -19.35 -18.42 -13.91
N VAL A 149 -19.04 -17.14 -14.12
CA VAL A 149 -17.71 -16.55 -13.91
C VAL A 149 -17.78 -15.34 -12.99
N TRP A 150 -16.72 -15.19 -12.20
CA TRP A 150 -16.46 -14.04 -11.35
C TRP A 150 -15.72 -12.98 -12.14
N LYS A 151 -16.16 -11.72 -12.10
CA LYS A 151 -15.58 -10.62 -12.89
C LYS A 151 -15.09 -9.52 -11.94
N LEU A 152 -13.80 -9.20 -12.01
CA LEU A 152 -13.20 -8.16 -11.16
C LEU A 152 -13.63 -6.74 -11.58
N GLY A 153 -14.26 -6.58 -12.74
CA GLY A 153 -14.83 -5.31 -13.21
C GLY A 153 -15.90 -4.70 -12.30
N TYR A 154 -16.54 -5.50 -11.44
CA TYR A 154 -17.51 -5.01 -10.45
C TYR A 154 -16.87 -4.49 -9.16
N PHE A 155 -15.54 -4.44 -9.07
CA PHE A 155 -14.86 -3.81 -7.95
C PHE A 155 -14.30 -2.44 -8.36
N ARG A 156 -14.39 -1.50 -7.42
CA ARG A 156 -13.62 -0.25 -7.43
C ARG A 156 -12.46 -0.38 -6.49
N LEU A 157 -11.28 -0.06 -7.00
CA LEU A 157 -10.04 -0.01 -6.23
C LEU A 157 -9.79 1.43 -5.82
N THR A 158 -9.69 1.68 -4.52
CA THR A 158 -9.27 2.97 -3.97
C THR A 158 -7.85 2.86 -3.46
N ILE A 159 -6.96 3.71 -3.98
CA ILE A 159 -5.55 3.78 -3.57
C ILE A 159 -5.36 5.10 -2.83
N GLU A 160 -4.80 5.01 -1.63
CA GLU A 160 -4.45 6.16 -0.81
C GLU A 160 -2.97 6.14 -0.44
N LEU A 161 -2.31 7.29 -0.59
CA LEU A 161 -1.01 7.55 0.05
C LEU A 161 -1.26 8.38 1.30
N ILE A 162 -0.73 7.95 2.43
CA ILE A 162 -1.02 8.50 3.76
C ILE A 162 0.29 8.91 4.41
N LYS A 163 0.32 10.10 5.01
CA LYS A 163 1.45 10.50 5.84
C LYS A 163 1.48 9.66 7.12
N THR A 164 2.52 8.89 7.36
CA THR A 164 2.60 7.96 8.51
C THR A 164 3.44 8.49 9.67
N GLY A 165 4.38 9.40 9.39
CA GLY A 165 5.29 9.98 10.38
C GLY A 165 5.27 11.52 10.39
N PRO A 166 5.96 12.14 11.37
CA PRO A 166 6.04 13.61 11.48
C PRO A 166 6.74 14.24 10.27
N ALA A 167 7.80 13.60 9.78
CA ALA A 167 8.48 13.90 8.53
C ALA A 167 8.13 12.86 7.47
N ALA A 168 8.21 13.26 6.20
CA ALA A 168 8.18 12.37 5.04
C ALA A 168 9.48 12.53 4.27
N THR A 169 10.00 11.45 3.70
CA THR A 169 11.21 11.48 2.90
C THR A 169 10.84 11.78 1.44
N PRO A 170 11.38 12.85 0.81
CA PRO A 170 11.19 13.08 -0.61
C PRO A 170 11.98 12.06 -1.44
N GLY A 171 11.51 11.73 -2.65
CA GLY A 171 12.15 10.79 -3.54
C GLY A 171 11.21 10.15 -4.55
N GLU A 172 11.72 9.17 -5.29
CA GLU A 172 10.90 8.32 -6.15
C GLU A 172 10.18 7.27 -5.30
N LEU A 173 8.86 7.27 -5.38
CA LEU A 173 8.00 6.25 -4.79
C LEU A 173 8.07 4.99 -5.66
N GLU A 174 8.41 3.89 -5.03
CA GLU A 174 8.36 2.56 -5.61
C GLU A 174 7.75 1.61 -4.58
N TYR A 175 6.59 1.06 -4.90
CA TYR A 175 5.93 0.09 -4.05
C TYR A 175 5.37 -1.05 -4.89
N HIS A 176 5.76 -2.27 -4.53
CA HIS A 176 5.37 -3.49 -5.20
C HIS A 176 4.71 -4.47 -4.22
N SER A 177 3.62 -5.09 -4.65
CA SER A 177 3.01 -6.22 -3.95
C SER A 177 2.61 -7.29 -4.94
N GLU A 178 3.34 -8.42 -4.94
CA GLU A 178 3.20 -9.49 -5.93
C GLU A 178 1.80 -10.14 -5.96
N ARG A 179 1.16 -10.27 -4.79
CA ARG A 179 -0.09 -11.02 -4.63
C ARG A 179 -0.98 -10.35 -3.60
N PHE A 180 -1.42 -9.13 -3.89
CA PHE A 180 -2.20 -8.39 -2.92
C PHE A 180 -3.65 -8.87 -2.83
N LEU A 181 -4.20 -9.44 -3.91
CA LEU A 181 -5.56 -9.97 -3.94
C LEU A 181 -5.55 -11.44 -4.35
N MET A 182 -6.24 -12.26 -3.57
CA MET A 182 -6.33 -13.71 -3.71
C MET A 182 -7.80 -14.14 -3.74
N ALA A 183 -8.09 -15.13 -4.57
CA ALA A 183 -9.34 -15.87 -4.57
C ALA A 183 -9.05 -17.31 -4.18
N GLU A 184 -9.54 -17.74 -3.01
CA GLU A 184 -9.13 -19.00 -2.39
C GLU A 184 -7.59 -19.05 -2.29
N HIS A 185 -6.93 -19.90 -3.10
CA HIS A 185 -5.48 -20.02 -3.18
C HIS A 185 -4.88 -19.47 -4.48
N THR A 186 -5.69 -18.74 -5.26
CA THR A 186 -5.34 -18.28 -6.60
C THR A 186 -5.02 -16.79 -6.58
N PRO A 187 -3.81 -16.37 -6.99
CA PRO A 187 -3.47 -14.95 -7.06
C PRO A 187 -4.23 -14.27 -8.19
N LEU A 188 -4.93 -13.20 -7.85
CA LEU A 188 -5.73 -12.43 -8.79
C LEU A 188 -4.98 -11.21 -9.32
N ALA A 189 -4.28 -10.53 -8.42
CA ALA A 189 -3.67 -9.24 -8.74
C ALA A 189 -2.40 -8.96 -7.94
N ALA A 190 -1.42 -8.41 -8.66
CA ALA A 190 -0.28 -7.68 -8.15
C ALA A 190 -0.57 -6.17 -8.19
N LEU A 191 0.21 -5.39 -7.44
CA LEU A 191 0.11 -3.93 -7.43
C LEU A 191 1.50 -3.30 -7.59
N ASP A 192 1.62 -2.40 -8.56
CA ASP A 192 2.76 -1.54 -8.78
C ASP A 192 2.35 -0.08 -8.62
N LEU A 193 2.93 0.60 -7.63
CA LEU A 193 2.77 2.05 -7.44
C LEU A 193 4.09 2.75 -7.68
N THR A 194 4.05 3.77 -8.53
CA THR A 194 5.19 4.64 -8.84
C THR A 194 4.80 6.10 -8.71
N GLY A 195 5.78 6.99 -8.56
CA GLY A 195 5.57 8.45 -8.60
C GLY A 195 6.72 9.19 -7.94
N ARG A 196 6.60 10.51 -7.84
CA ARG A 196 7.63 11.35 -7.20
C ARG A 196 7.03 12.13 -6.04
N ILE A 197 7.61 11.95 -4.85
CA ILE A 197 7.21 12.65 -3.64
C ILE A 197 8.20 13.79 -3.39
N SER A 198 7.68 15.00 -3.24
CA SER A 198 8.41 16.15 -2.72
C SER A 198 7.83 16.55 -1.37
N THR A 199 8.60 17.28 -0.56
CA THR A 199 8.12 17.83 0.71
C THR A 199 8.18 19.33 0.63
N ALA A 200 7.07 20.00 0.95
CA ALA A 200 7.12 21.42 1.26
C ALA A 200 7.88 21.54 2.59
N GLY A 201 9.07 22.11 2.54
CA GLY A 201 9.93 22.33 3.70
C GLY A 201 10.72 23.61 3.53
N CYS A 202 11.22 24.12 4.65
CA CYS A 202 12.17 25.23 4.64
C CYS A 202 13.55 24.67 4.94
N SER A 203 14.52 24.93 4.07
CA SER A 203 15.93 24.74 4.42
C SER A 203 16.47 26.03 5.02
N VAL A 204 17.36 25.93 6.00
CA VAL A 204 18.16 27.10 6.39
C VAL A 204 19.05 27.43 5.20
N ASN A 205 18.97 28.67 4.72
CA ASN A 205 19.78 29.15 3.60
C ASN A 205 21.27 29.12 4.00
N ASP A 206 22.15 28.75 3.07
CA ASP A 206 23.61 28.79 3.23
C ASP A 206 24.14 30.20 3.59
N ALA A 207 23.37 31.25 3.27
CA ALA A 207 23.65 32.62 3.71
C ALA A 207 23.40 32.87 5.21
N THR A 208 22.80 31.92 5.93
CA THR A 208 22.59 32.03 7.38
C THR A 208 23.93 31.85 8.09
N PRO A 209 24.37 32.81 8.93
CA PRO A 209 25.63 32.68 9.65
C PRO A 209 25.60 31.49 10.61
N ALA A 210 26.44 30.48 10.36
CA ALA A 210 26.61 29.33 11.27
C ALA A 210 27.40 29.69 12.53
N LEU A 211 28.09 30.85 12.54
CA LEU A 211 28.95 31.30 13.62
C LEU A 211 28.66 32.75 13.95
N ILE A 212 28.19 33.00 15.18
CA ILE A 212 27.90 34.34 15.70
C ILE A 212 29.10 34.79 16.51
N LYS A 213 29.84 35.77 15.98
CA LYS A 213 30.98 36.34 16.70
C LYS A 213 30.49 37.42 17.64
N LEU A 214 30.55 37.14 18.94
CA LEU A 214 30.28 38.15 19.96
C LEU A 214 31.41 39.20 19.99
N PRO A 215 31.08 40.48 20.22
CA PRO A 215 32.09 41.51 20.41
C PRO A 215 32.94 41.22 21.65
N ALA A 216 34.21 41.62 21.59
CA ALA A 216 35.09 41.52 22.76
C ALA A 216 34.57 42.44 23.87
N ALA A 217 34.59 41.94 25.10
CA ALA A 217 34.14 42.69 26.26
C ALA A 217 35.22 42.71 27.35
N MET A 218 35.34 43.84 28.02
CA MET A 218 36.24 43.99 29.15
C MET A 218 35.57 43.46 30.43
N LEU A 219 36.37 42.88 31.34
CA LEU A 219 35.87 42.12 32.49
C LEU A 219 35.07 43.00 33.47
N ASP A 220 35.42 44.27 33.57
CA ASP A 220 34.76 45.33 34.34
C ASP A 220 33.36 45.70 33.83
N HIS A 221 33.01 45.35 32.58
CA HIS A 221 31.65 45.51 32.05
C HIS A 221 30.67 44.47 32.64
N PHE A 222 31.16 43.40 33.27
CA PHE A 222 30.35 42.41 33.95
C PHE A 222 30.25 42.74 35.45
N GLY A 223 29.50 43.79 35.78
CA GLY A 223 29.34 44.32 37.15
C GLY A 223 28.56 43.44 38.13
N GLY A 224 28.52 42.12 37.92
CA GLY A 224 27.82 41.15 38.75
C GLY A 224 27.16 40.02 37.96
N VAL A 225 26.75 38.97 38.68
CA VAL A 225 26.05 37.82 38.08
C VAL A 225 24.76 38.29 37.39
N GLY A 226 24.58 37.91 36.12
CA GLY A 226 23.41 38.27 35.32
C GLY A 226 23.56 39.53 34.45
N LYS A 227 24.72 40.20 34.45
CA LYS A 227 25.00 41.31 33.52
C LYS A 227 25.50 40.80 32.17
N THR A 228 25.07 41.45 31.09
CA THR A 228 25.41 41.10 29.69
C THR A 228 26.10 42.26 29.00
N THR A 229 26.83 41.98 27.92
CA THR A 229 27.58 42.98 27.13
C THR A 229 26.78 43.58 25.99
N GLY A 230 25.45 43.38 26.02
CA GLY A 230 24.54 43.73 24.94
C GLY A 230 24.27 42.58 23.97
N ASP A 231 23.30 42.80 23.08
CA ASP A 231 22.81 41.79 22.14
C ASP A 231 23.63 41.79 20.85
N THR A 232 23.94 40.60 20.32
CA THR A 232 24.46 40.45 18.96
C THR A 232 23.33 39.95 18.06
N PRO A 233 22.67 40.83 17.29
CA PRO A 233 21.55 40.43 16.45
C PRO A 233 22.04 39.54 15.31
N PHE A 234 21.31 38.46 15.06
CA PHE A 234 21.48 37.61 13.89
C PHE A 234 20.11 37.17 13.40
N ALA A 235 20.03 36.79 12.13
CA ALA A 235 18.80 36.29 11.51
C ALA A 235 19.04 34.89 10.95
N LEU A 236 18.10 33.99 11.23
CA LEU A 236 18.00 32.72 10.53
C LEU A 236 17.21 32.95 9.24
N GLN A 237 17.86 32.81 8.10
CA GLN A 237 17.18 32.92 6.81
C GLN A 237 16.74 31.52 6.36
N THR A 238 15.45 31.36 6.10
CA THR A 238 14.91 30.13 5.53
C THR A 238 14.65 30.32 4.04
N GLY A 239 15.10 29.36 3.24
CA GLY A 239 14.70 29.22 1.85
C GLY A 239 13.55 28.22 1.73
N LEU A 240 12.61 28.47 0.82
CA LEU A 240 11.62 27.48 0.41
C LEU A 240 12.36 26.35 -0.32
N GLN A 241 12.36 25.15 0.26
CA GLN A 241 12.95 23.97 -0.36
C GLN A 241 11.95 23.39 -1.37
N GLN A 242 11.69 24.12 -2.45
CA GLN A 242 11.28 23.49 -3.69
C GLN A 242 12.57 23.03 -4.36
N ARG A 243 12.84 21.72 -4.38
CA ARG A 243 13.93 21.19 -5.20
C ARG A 243 13.57 21.44 -6.67
N CYS A 244 13.97 22.59 -7.20
CA CYS A 244 13.93 22.93 -8.62
C CYS A 244 15.00 22.14 -9.37
N ASP A 245 14.92 20.81 -9.31
CA ASP A 245 15.66 19.96 -10.23
C ASP A 245 14.84 19.94 -11.53
N TYR A 246 15.30 20.69 -12.54
CA TYR A 246 14.71 20.90 -13.89
C TYR A 246 13.57 21.93 -14.01
N PHE A 247 13.89 23.21 -14.20
CA PHE A 247 13.34 24.11 -15.26
C PHE A 247 14.02 25.50 -15.15
N PRO A 248 14.45 26.15 -16.25
CA PRO A 248 15.12 27.44 -16.19
C PRO A 248 14.08 28.56 -16.20
N ALA A 249 13.64 28.97 -15.01
CA ALA A 249 13.08 30.30 -14.73
C ALA A 249 12.71 30.36 -13.24
N CYS A 250 13.71 30.70 -12.43
CA CYS A 250 13.50 31.60 -11.30
C CYS A 250 13.88 33.00 -11.76
#